data_AF-A0A9Q9CT96-F1
#
_entry.id   AF-A0A9Q9CT96-F1
#
_cell.length_a   1.000
_cell.length_b   1.000
_cell.length_c   1.000
_cell.angle_alpha   90.00
_cell.angle_beta   90.00
_cell.angle_gamma   90.00
#
_symmetry.space_group_name_H-M   'P 1'
#
loop_
_entity.id
_entity.type
_entity.pdbx_description
1 polymer ?
#
loop_
_entity_poly.entity_id
_entity_poly.type
_entity_poly.pdbx_seq_one_letter_code
_entity_poly.pdbx_strand_id
1 'polypeptide(L)'
;MSRLKRLNHWVINNRSRIWILIIIAVLMVGCIFVSKLPRYVDMYKYILNAEVSLDNDDLKGALLSFEKAYELVPTELLEQEIERLNQLIKSKSNFLRGEQAEESQNYESAYYYYNEVDSIDEERYYRAQEKLPQIAEKVVESIYEQVEKYYEEHLYLLVIGRLESALNYNIRVDETLEKIDQYKDLLYKYYIDKAQSEALTYFDDPLFYQLFITSIDNALKYAITDEQKEYVLQLKDELIKTNIERYLILVQESHKIGDEIVAKKYIEQILSLDATNKDVFRLLEEISLD
;
A
#
# COMPACT_ATOMS: atom_id res chain seq x y z
N MET A 1 13.35 -57.06 58.47
CA MET A 1 11.91 -57.04 58.09
C MET A 1 11.74 -56.15 56.84
N SER A 2 11.36 -56.74 55.71
CA SER A 2 11.34 -56.04 54.39
C SER A 2 10.33 -54.89 54.38
N ARG A 3 10.63 -53.81 53.66
CA ARG A 3 9.80 -52.59 53.58
C ARG A 3 8.34 -52.91 53.22
N LEU A 4 8.12 -53.92 52.37
CA LEU A 4 6.81 -54.45 51.98
C LEU A 4 6.01 -55.05 53.14
N LYS A 5 6.63 -55.80 54.06
CA LYS A 5 5.92 -56.36 55.22
C LYS A 5 5.48 -55.29 56.23
N ARG A 6 6.27 -54.21 56.37
CA ARG A 6 5.90 -53.06 57.23
C ARG A 6 4.74 -52.25 56.65
N LEU A 7 4.72 -52.04 55.34
CA LEU A 7 3.61 -51.39 54.64
C LEU A 7 2.32 -52.22 54.74
N ASN A 8 2.38 -53.53 54.49
CA ASN A 8 1.20 -54.40 54.64
C ASN A 8 0.65 -54.42 56.07
N HIS A 9 1.52 -54.53 57.07
CA HIS A 9 1.08 -54.55 58.47
C HIS A 9 0.50 -53.19 58.91
N TRP A 10 1.03 -52.07 58.41
CA TRP A 10 0.50 -50.73 58.68
C TRP A 10 -0.85 -50.50 57.99
N VAL A 11 -1.00 -50.91 56.72
CA VAL A 11 -2.27 -50.84 55.98
C VAL A 11 -3.36 -51.69 56.62
N ILE A 12 -3.02 -52.88 57.12
CA ILE A 12 -3.98 -53.75 57.83
C ILE A 12 -4.41 -53.11 59.16
N ASN A 13 -3.48 -52.56 59.93
CA ASN A 13 -3.79 -51.95 61.24
C ASN A 13 -4.57 -50.62 61.11
N ASN A 14 -4.36 -49.88 60.01
CA ASN A 14 -5.03 -48.61 59.73
C ASN A 14 -6.14 -48.72 58.68
N ARG A 15 -6.57 -49.94 58.33
CA ARG A 15 -7.52 -50.22 57.24
C ARG A 15 -8.81 -49.40 57.36
N SER A 16 -9.35 -49.29 58.56
CA SER A 16 -10.55 -48.46 58.85
C SER A 16 -10.31 -46.97 58.58
N ARG A 17 -9.15 -46.42 58.98
CA ARG A 17 -8.81 -45.00 58.75
C ARG A 17 -8.58 -44.71 57.27
N ILE A 18 -8.01 -45.65 56.51
CA ILE A 18 -7.81 -45.54 55.06
C ILE A 18 -9.16 -45.52 54.33
N TRP A 19 -10.11 -46.39 54.70
CA TRP A 19 -11.45 -46.36 54.12
C TRP A 19 -12.21 -45.06 54.40
N ILE A 20 -12.09 -44.52 55.61
CA ILE A 20 -12.68 -43.21 55.96
C ILE A 20 -12.08 -42.10 55.09
N LEU A 21 -10.76 -42.08 54.86
CA LEU A 21 -10.11 -41.10 53.99
C LEU A 21 -10.56 -41.20 52.53
N ILE A 22 -10.76 -42.42 52.01
CA ILE A 22 -11.28 -42.65 50.64
C ILE A 22 -12.72 -42.14 50.53
N ILE A 23 -13.58 -42.44 51.51
CA ILE A 23 -14.97 -41.97 51.53
C ILE A 23 -15.03 -40.44 51.60
N ILE A 24 -14.21 -39.81 52.44
CA ILE A 24 -14.12 -38.35 52.51
C ILE A 24 -13.62 -37.77 51.18
N ALA A 25 -12.62 -38.40 50.53
CA ALA A 25 -12.15 -37.95 49.22
C ALA A 25 -13.24 -38.05 48.14
N VAL A 26 -14.00 -39.14 48.10
CA VAL A 26 -15.12 -39.32 47.16
C VAL A 26 -16.25 -38.32 47.44
N LEU A 27 -16.58 -38.07 48.72
CA LEU A 27 -17.56 -37.06 49.12
C LEU A 27 -17.08 -35.65 48.78
N MET A 28 -15.81 -35.32 48.99
CA MET A 28 -15.24 -34.03 48.59
C MET A 28 -15.30 -33.85 47.07
N VAL A 29 -14.96 -34.87 46.28
CA VAL A 29 -15.11 -34.83 44.81
C VAL A 29 -16.57 -34.67 44.40
N GLY A 30 -17.50 -35.39 45.04
CA GLY A 30 -18.93 -35.26 44.83
C GLY A 30 -19.46 -33.86 45.16
N CYS A 31 -19.04 -33.27 46.29
CA CYS A 31 -19.40 -31.91 46.68
C CYS A 31 -18.81 -30.86 45.71
N ILE A 32 -17.60 -31.07 45.21
CA ILE A 32 -16.98 -30.21 44.18
C ILE A 32 -17.77 -30.29 42.86
N PHE A 33 -18.24 -31.48 42.48
CA PHE A 33 -19.02 -31.65 41.25
C PHE A 33 -20.43 -31.05 41.37
N VAL A 34 -21.13 -31.31 42.48
CA VAL A 34 -22.47 -30.77 42.76
C VAL A 34 -22.45 -29.25 42.89
N SER A 35 -21.38 -28.67 43.47
CA SER A 35 -21.24 -27.20 43.59
C SER A 35 -20.95 -26.50 42.27
N LYS A 36 -20.38 -27.19 41.27
CA LYS A 36 -20.13 -26.64 39.93
C LYS A 36 -21.29 -26.83 38.95
N LEU A 37 -22.20 -27.77 39.22
CA LEU A 37 -23.34 -28.11 38.35
C LEU A 37 -24.22 -26.89 37.97
N PRO A 38 -24.53 -25.93 38.88
CA PRO A 38 -25.30 -24.74 38.52
C PRO A 38 -24.61 -23.87 37.46
N ARG A 39 -23.28 -23.74 37.51
CA ARG A 39 -22.51 -22.95 36.53
C ARG A 39 -22.61 -23.53 35.12
N TYR A 40 -22.55 -24.86 34.99
CA TYR A 40 -22.72 -25.53 33.70
C TYR A 40 -24.14 -25.37 33.16
N VAL A 41 -25.16 -25.49 34.02
CA VAL A 41 -26.56 -25.28 33.61
C VAL A 41 -26.78 -23.86 33.09
N ASP A 42 -26.26 -22.86 33.79
CA ASP A 42 -26.41 -21.46 33.38
C ASP A 42 -25.57 -21.13 32.12
N MET A 43 -24.38 -21.74 31.98
CA MET A 43 -23.59 -21.67 30.74
C MET A 43 -24.42 -22.15 29.54
N TYR A 44 -25.07 -23.31 29.63
CA TYR A 44 -25.91 -23.82 28.54
C TYR A 44 -27.11 -22.92 28.22
N LYS A 45 -27.72 -22.27 29.22
CA LYS A 45 -28.77 -21.28 28.96
C LYS A 45 -28.24 -20.09 28.16
N TYR A 46 -27.04 -19.60 28.48
CA TYR A 46 -26.43 -18.53 27.73
C TYR A 46 -26.07 -18.94 26.30
N ILE A 47 -25.59 -20.17 26.09
CA ILE A 47 -25.36 -20.69 24.73
C ILE A 47 -26.68 -20.72 23.92
N LEU A 48 -27.77 -21.24 24.50
CA LEU A 48 -29.09 -21.24 23.85
C LEU A 48 -29.59 -19.83 23.53
N ASN A 49 -29.39 -18.87 24.43
CA ASN A 49 -29.74 -17.47 24.15
C ASN A 49 -28.90 -16.90 23.01
N ALA A 50 -27.62 -17.27 22.93
CA ALA A 50 -26.74 -16.86 21.85
C ALA A 50 -27.23 -17.40 20.50
N GLU A 51 -27.60 -18.68 20.44
CA GLU A 51 -28.19 -19.31 19.24
C GLU A 51 -29.46 -18.58 18.78
N VAL A 52 -30.37 -18.24 19.70
CA VAL A 52 -31.56 -17.44 19.38
C VAL A 52 -31.20 -16.04 18.86
N SER A 53 -30.18 -15.39 19.43
CA SER A 53 -29.68 -14.11 18.93
C SER A 53 -29.08 -14.25 17.52
N LEU A 54 -28.35 -15.33 17.23
CA LEU A 54 -27.81 -15.62 15.90
C LEU A 54 -28.92 -15.81 14.85
N ASP A 55 -29.98 -16.57 15.19
CA ASP A 55 -31.14 -16.77 14.31
C ASP A 55 -31.85 -15.44 13.98
N ASN A 56 -31.75 -14.45 14.86
CA ASN A 56 -32.28 -13.10 14.67
C ASN A 56 -31.25 -12.11 14.10
N ASP A 57 -30.07 -12.59 13.68
CA ASP A 57 -28.96 -11.78 13.17
C ASP A 57 -28.47 -10.70 14.16
N ASP A 58 -28.73 -10.89 15.46
CA ASP A 58 -28.23 -10.07 16.57
C ASP A 58 -26.87 -10.59 17.05
N LEU A 59 -25.84 -10.35 16.24
CA LEU A 59 -24.48 -10.80 16.52
C LEU A 59 -23.91 -10.23 17.83
N LYS A 60 -24.32 -9.02 18.23
CA LYS A 60 -23.86 -8.41 19.50
C LYS A 60 -24.52 -9.05 20.71
N GLY A 61 -25.82 -9.36 20.63
CA GLY A 61 -26.52 -10.13 21.65
C GLY A 61 -25.98 -11.55 21.79
N ALA A 62 -25.63 -12.18 20.66
CA ALA A 62 -24.98 -13.48 20.64
C ALA A 62 -23.59 -13.44 21.31
N LEU A 63 -22.74 -12.46 20.93
CA LEU A 63 -21.42 -12.27 21.53
C LEU A 63 -21.49 -12.11 23.05
N LEU A 64 -22.35 -11.21 23.54
CA LEU A 64 -22.54 -10.97 24.97
C LEU A 64 -22.99 -12.25 25.71
N SER A 65 -23.80 -13.07 25.07
CA SER A 65 -24.28 -14.33 25.65
C SER A 65 -23.15 -15.37 25.71
N PHE A 66 -22.32 -15.49 24.68
CA PHE A 66 -21.14 -16.36 24.71
C PHE A 66 -20.07 -15.90 25.71
N GLU A 67 -19.83 -14.59 25.84
CA GLU A 67 -18.92 -14.04 26.86
C GLU A 67 -19.38 -14.42 28.28
N LYS A 68 -20.68 -14.30 28.57
CA LYS A 68 -21.25 -14.75 29.87
C LYS A 68 -21.12 -16.26 30.07
N ALA A 69 -21.30 -17.06 29.02
CA ALA A 69 -21.07 -18.51 29.09
C ALA A 69 -19.59 -18.81 29.41
N TYR A 70 -18.66 -18.10 28.78
CA TYR A 70 -17.22 -18.25 28.97
C TYR A 70 -16.78 -17.84 30.39
N GLU A 71 -17.31 -16.74 30.94
CA GLU A 71 -17.07 -16.33 32.32
C GLU A 71 -17.48 -17.41 33.33
N LEU A 72 -18.59 -18.10 33.06
CA LEU A 72 -19.07 -19.21 33.89
C LEU A 72 -18.20 -20.45 33.76
N VAL A 73 -17.82 -20.84 32.55
CA VAL A 73 -16.98 -22.02 32.30
C VAL A 73 -16.07 -21.73 31.10
N PRO A 74 -14.81 -21.33 31.33
CA PRO A 74 -13.87 -21.08 30.25
C PRO A 74 -13.56 -22.38 29.50
N THR A 75 -13.84 -22.40 28.20
CA THR A 75 -13.51 -23.50 27.31
C THR A 75 -13.01 -22.96 25.98
N GLU A 76 -12.12 -23.71 25.33
CA GLU A 76 -11.57 -23.35 24.02
C GLU A 76 -12.67 -23.20 22.95
N LEU A 77 -13.72 -24.02 23.01
CA LEU A 77 -14.88 -23.92 22.11
C LEU A 77 -15.56 -22.54 22.20
N LEU A 78 -15.80 -22.05 23.42
CA LEU A 78 -16.44 -20.76 23.64
C LEU A 78 -15.53 -19.60 23.22
N GLU A 79 -14.22 -19.72 23.44
CA GLU A 79 -13.24 -18.74 22.97
C GLU A 79 -13.23 -18.64 21.44
N GLN A 80 -13.26 -19.78 20.74
CA GLN A 80 -13.35 -19.82 19.27
C GLN A 80 -14.66 -19.21 18.74
N GLU A 81 -15.80 -19.47 19.38
CA GLU A 81 -17.08 -18.86 18.97
C GLU A 81 -17.10 -17.34 19.21
N ILE A 82 -16.49 -16.86 20.30
CA ILE A 82 -16.32 -15.42 20.56
C ILE A 82 -15.44 -14.77 19.49
N GLU A 83 -14.31 -15.40 19.12
CA GLU A 83 -13.43 -14.89 18.06
C GLU A 83 -14.16 -14.84 16.70
N ARG A 84 -14.84 -15.93 16.34
CA ARG A 84 -15.68 -16.03 15.14
C ARG A 84 -16.74 -14.93 15.11
N LEU A 85 -17.42 -14.68 16.23
CA LEU A 85 -18.45 -13.64 16.29
C LEU A 85 -17.89 -12.23 16.14
N ASN A 86 -16.71 -11.95 16.69
CA ASN A 86 -16.05 -10.68 16.48
C ASN A 86 -15.73 -10.45 15.00
N GLN A 87 -15.30 -11.48 14.28
CA GLN A 87 -15.08 -11.42 12.83
C GLN A 87 -16.39 -11.20 12.06
N LEU A 88 -17.46 -11.94 12.40
CA LEU A 88 -18.79 -11.75 11.81
C LEU A 88 -19.34 -10.32 12.04
N ILE A 89 -19.17 -9.77 13.25
CA ILE A 89 -19.59 -8.40 13.56
C ILE A 89 -18.85 -7.39 12.70
N LYS A 90 -17.53 -7.57 12.52
CA LYS A 90 -16.72 -6.71 11.65
C LYS A 90 -17.18 -6.83 10.20
N SER A 91 -17.39 -8.05 9.70
CA SER A 91 -17.87 -8.33 8.34
C SER A 91 -19.24 -7.68 8.08
N LYS A 92 -20.21 -7.89 8.97
CA LYS A 92 -21.52 -7.23 8.93
C LYS A 92 -21.41 -5.70 8.95
N SER A 93 -20.54 -5.15 9.80
CA SER A 93 -20.33 -3.70 9.84
C SER A 93 -19.77 -3.16 8.53
N ASN A 94 -18.84 -3.87 7.89
CA ASN A 94 -18.30 -3.49 6.59
C ASN A 94 -19.39 -3.54 5.52
N PHE A 95 -20.17 -4.62 5.47
CA PHE A 95 -21.28 -4.74 4.52
C PHE A 95 -22.27 -3.57 4.63
N LEU A 96 -22.73 -3.25 5.84
CA LEU A 96 -23.68 -2.15 6.07
C LEU A 96 -23.10 -0.77 5.70
N ARG A 97 -21.79 -0.55 5.94
CA ARG A 97 -21.11 0.67 5.49
C ARG A 97 -20.98 0.72 3.97
N GLY A 98 -20.78 -0.43 3.32
CA GLY A 98 -20.82 -0.58 1.88
C GLY A 98 -22.18 -0.19 1.30
N GLU A 99 -23.27 -0.70 1.87
CA GLU A 99 -24.64 -0.34 1.46
C GLU A 99 -24.90 1.16 1.62
N GLN A 100 -24.54 1.74 2.77
CA GLN A 100 -24.70 3.18 2.99
C GLN A 100 -23.87 4.04 2.01
N ALA A 101 -22.63 3.62 1.74
CA ALA A 101 -21.77 4.32 0.78
C ALA A 101 -22.32 4.22 -0.65
N GLU A 102 -22.85 3.06 -1.03
CA GLU A 102 -23.51 2.85 -2.33
C GLU A 102 -24.77 3.72 -2.47
N GLU A 103 -25.62 3.77 -1.45
CA GLU A 103 -26.83 4.62 -1.43
C GLU A 103 -26.49 6.12 -1.55
N SER A 104 -25.39 6.54 -0.95
CA SER A 104 -24.87 7.91 -1.05
C SER A 104 -24.05 8.16 -2.33
N GLN A 105 -23.97 7.19 -3.23
CA GLN A 105 -23.21 7.23 -4.50
C GLN A 105 -21.70 7.46 -4.30
N ASN A 106 -21.17 7.18 -3.10
CA ASN A 106 -19.74 7.18 -2.83
C ASN A 106 -19.18 5.79 -3.17
N TYR A 107 -19.03 5.53 -4.47
CA TYR A 107 -18.67 4.22 -4.99
C TYR A 107 -17.27 3.76 -4.60
N GLU A 108 -16.30 4.66 -4.43
CA GLU A 108 -14.96 4.31 -3.92
C GLU A 108 -15.04 3.73 -2.50
N SER A 109 -15.79 4.40 -1.62
CA SER A 109 -15.99 3.91 -0.24
C SER A 109 -16.81 2.62 -0.22
N ALA A 110 -17.82 2.51 -1.09
CA ALA A 110 -18.63 1.30 -1.22
C ALA A 110 -17.77 0.10 -1.64
N TYR A 111 -16.91 0.29 -2.64
CA TYR A 111 -15.97 -0.74 -3.10
C TYR A 111 -15.05 -1.19 -1.97
N TYR A 112 -14.42 -0.24 -1.27
CA TYR A 112 -13.55 -0.52 -0.13
C TYR A 112 -14.26 -1.38 0.93
N TYR A 113 -15.44 -0.96 1.38
CA TYR A 113 -16.15 -1.69 2.43
C TYR A 113 -16.66 -3.05 1.99
N TYR A 114 -17.15 -3.20 0.75
CA TYR A 114 -17.55 -4.50 0.23
C TYR A 114 -16.37 -5.47 0.06
N ASN A 115 -15.20 -4.96 -0.31
CA ASN A 115 -13.99 -5.78 -0.43
C ASN A 115 -13.48 -6.29 0.93
N GLU A 116 -13.79 -5.57 2.02
CA GLU A 116 -13.46 -5.93 3.39
C GLU A 116 -14.51 -6.83 4.08
N VAL A 117 -15.56 -7.26 3.36
CA VAL A 117 -16.50 -8.26 3.86
C VAL A 117 -15.82 -9.62 3.85
N ASP A 118 -15.79 -10.29 5.00
CA ASP A 118 -15.10 -11.55 5.19
C ASP A 118 -16.01 -12.73 4.78
N SER A 119 -15.42 -13.71 4.11
CA SER A 119 -16.06 -14.96 3.69
C SER A 119 -16.70 -15.77 4.81
N ILE A 120 -16.32 -15.54 6.07
CA ILE A 120 -16.97 -16.17 7.24
C ILE A 120 -18.44 -15.75 7.39
N ASP A 121 -18.82 -14.56 6.89
CA ASP A 121 -20.20 -14.09 6.76
C ASP A 121 -20.71 -14.41 5.35
N GLU A 122 -20.93 -15.70 5.09
CA GLU A 122 -21.19 -16.22 3.74
C GLU A 122 -22.26 -15.42 2.97
N GLU A 123 -23.42 -15.16 3.59
CA GLU A 123 -24.52 -14.46 2.93
C GLU A 123 -24.12 -13.05 2.47
N ARG A 124 -23.54 -12.26 3.37
CA ARG A 124 -23.12 -10.89 3.05
C ARG A 124 -21.93 -10.86 2.12
N TYR A 125 -21.02 -11.81 2.26
CA TYR A 125 -19.88 -11.97 1.39
C TYR A 125 -20.32 -12.18 -0.06
N TYR A 126 -21.18 -13.17 -0.32
CA TYR A 126 -21.66 -13.43 -1.68
C TYR A 126 -22.36 -12.20 -2.28
N ARG A 127 -23.23 -11.53 -1.51
CA ARG A 127 -23.89 -10.31 -1.95
C ARG A 127 -22.91 -9.17 -2.23
N ALA A 128 -21.86 -9.01 -1.41
CA ALA A 128 -20.82 -8.03 -1.65
C ALA A 128 -20.02 -8.34 -2.93
N GLN A 129 -19.62 -9.61 -3.12
CA GLN A 129 -18.89 -10.04 -4.32
C GLN A 129 -19.71 -9.86 -5.60
N GLU A 130 -21.02 -10.08 -5.57
CA GLU A 130 -21.90 -9.81 -6.73
C GLU A 130 -21.97 -8.31 -7.08
N LYS A 131 -21.89 -7.43 -6.07
CA LYS A 131 -21.93 -5.98 -6.26
C LYS A 131 -20.59 -5.40 -6.72
N LEU A 132 -19.46 -5.94 -6.25
CA LEU A 132 -18.13 -5.37 -6.47
C LEU A 132 -17.82 -5.03 -7.94
N PRO A 133 -18.11 -5.87 -8.96
CA PRO A 133 -17.85 -5.53 -10.36
C PRO A 133 -18.64 -4.31 -10.84
N GLN A 134 -19.89 -4.18 -10.43
CA GLN A 134 -20.74 -3.05 -10.84
C GLN A 134 -20.30 -1.75 -10.15
N ILE A 135 -19.88 -1.84 -8.88
CA ILE A 135 -19.34 -0.70 -8.15
C ILE A 135 -17.98 -0.28 -8.74
N ALA A 136 -17.12 -1.24 -9.06
CA ALA A 136 -15.83 -1.00 -9.72
C ALA A 136 -16.01 -0.27 -11.05
N GLU A 137 -16.97 -0.70 -11.88
CA GLU A 137 -17.30 -0.04 -13.15
C GLU A 137 -17.66 1.44 -12.92
N LYS A 138 -18.54 1.73 -11.97
CA LYS A 138 -18.95 3.12 -11.66
C LYS A 138 -17.80 3.98 -11.13
N VAL A 139 -16.89 3.40 -10.34
CA VAL A 139 -15.69 4.11 -9.89
C VAL A 139 -14.80 4.44 -11.07
N VAL A 140 -14.52 3.46 -11.94
CA VAL A 140 -13.70 3.68 -13.13
C VAL A 140 -14.34 4.68 -14.08
N GLU A 141 -15.65 4.65 -14.29
CA GLU A 141 -16.37 5.66 -15.07
C GLU A 141 -16.18 7.07 -14.50
N SER A 142 -16.34 7.25 -13.18
CA SER A 142 -16.10 8.54 -12.53
C SER A 142 -14.64 9.00 -12.64
N ILE A 143 -13.68 8.07 -12.61
CA ILE A 143 -12.27 8.38 -12.86
C ILE A 143 -12.07 8.88 -14.29
N TYR A 144 -12.70 8.24 -15.27
CA TYR A 144 -12.60 8.63 -16.68
C TYR A 144 -13.22 10.01 -16.95
N GLU A 145 -14.34 10.35 -16.30
CA GLU A 145 -14.92 11.70 -16.35
C GLU A 145 -13.95 12.75 -15.78
N GLN A 146 -13.26 12.44 -14.67
CA GLN A 146 -12.23 13.33 -14.11
C GLN A 146 -11.03 13.46 -15.05
N VAL A 147 -10.61 12.37 -15.68
CA VAL A 147 -9.52 12.34 -16.67
C VAL A 147 -9.82 13.26 -17.84
N GLU A 148 -11.04 13.25 -18.37
CA GLU A 148 -11.45 14.13 -19.47
C GLU A 148 -11.31 15.61 -19.07
N LYS A 149 -11.79 15.97 -17.88
CA LYS A 149 -11.62 17.34 -17.35
C LYS A 149 -10.15 17.74 -17.19
N TYR A 150 -9.33 16.88 -16.60
CA TYR A 150 -7.90 17.18 -16.42
C TYR A 150 -7.15 17.25 -17.75
N TYR A 151 -7.57 16.48 -18.74
CA TYR A 151 -7.03 16.54 -20.09
C TYR A 151 -7.32 17.89 -20.75
N GLU A 152 -8.56 18.40 -20.66
CA GLU A 152 -8.94 19.72 -21.17
C GLU A 152 -8.15 20.85 -20.48
N GLU A 153 -7.80 20.68 -19.21
CA GLU A 153 -6.96 21.63 -18.44
C GLU A 153 -5.44 21.43 -18.67
N HIS A 154 -5.04 20.53 -19.59
CA HIS A 154 -3.64 20.17 -19.88
C HIS A 154 -2.86 19.63 -18.67
N LEU A 155 -3.54 19.03 -17.69
CA LEU A 155 -2.96 18.48 -16.46
C LEU A 155 -2.58 17.00 -16.62
N TYR A 156 -1.75 16.69 -17.61
CA TYR A 156 -1.41 15.30 -18.00
C TYR A 156 -0.86 14.42 -16.87
N LEU A 157 -0.15 14.99 -15.91
CA LEU A 157 0.34 14.25 -14.74
C LEU A 157 -0.81 13.77 -13.84
N LEU A 158 -1.84 14.59 -13.67
CA LEU A 158 -3.04 14.21 -12.92
C LEU A 158 -3.85 13.16 -13.69
N VAL A 159 -3.93 13.29 -15.02
CA VAL A 159 -4.55 12.29 -15.88
C VAL A 159 -3.91 10.91 -15.67
N ILE A 160 -2.58 10.83 -15.78
CA ILE A 160 -1.86 9.56 -15.60
C ILE A 160 -2.09 9.00 -14.19
N GLY A 161 -1.95 9.82 -13.14
CA GLY A 161 -2.16 9.36 -11.76
C GLY A 161 -3.58 8.86 -11.48
N ARG A 162 -4.59 9.47 -12.11
CA ARG A 162 -5.99 9.00 -12.01
C ARG A 162 -6.20 7.68 -12.75
N LEU A 163 -5.67 7.53 -13.97
CA LEU A 163 -5.74 6.26 -14.69
C LEU A 163 -4.99 5.14 -13.96
N GLU A 164 -3.83 5.42 -13.37
CA GLU A 164 -3.12 4.45 -12.52
C GLU A 164 -3.98 4.02 -11.32
N SER A 165 -4.76 4.94 -10.73
CA SER A 165 -5.70 4.59 -9.66
C SER A 165 -6.86 3.71 -10.13
N ALA A 166 -7.31 3.84 -11.38
CA ALA A 166 -8.36 3.00 -11.97
C ALA A 166 -7.94 1.53 -12.10
N LEU A 167 -6.65 1.26 -12.33
CA LEU A 167 -6.12 -0.10 -12.43
C LEU A 167 -6.34 -0.93 -11.17
N ASN A 168 -6.46 -0.30 -9.99
CA ASN A 168 -6.72 -1.00 -8.72
C ASN A 168 -8.07 -1.72 -8.69
N TYR A 169 -9.01 -1.32 -9.55
CA TYR A 169 -10.36 -1.89 -9.59
C TYR A 169 -10.46 -3.09 -10.56
N ASN A 170 -9.39 -3.42 -11.30
CA ASN A 170 -9.32 -4.52 -12.27
C ASN A 170 -10.41 -4.48 -13.36
N ILE A 171 -10.84 -3.28 -13.73
CA ILE A 171 -11.81 -3.02 -14.79
C ILE A 171 -11.12 -2.24 -15.91
N ARG A 172 -11.42 -2.60 -17.17
CA ARG A 172 -10.87 -1.95 -18.38
C ARG A 172 -9.33 -1.82 -18.34
N VAL A 173 -8.64 -2.84 -17.85
CA VAL A 173 -7.19 -2.79 -17.59
C VAL A 173 -6.40 -2.46 -18.86
N ASP A 174 -6.64 -3.19 -19.94
CA ASP A 174 -5.91 -2.99 -21.21
C ASP A 174 -6.15 -1.60 -21.80
N GLU A 175 -7.41 -1.14 -21.83
CA GLU A 175 -7.77 0.21 -22.30
C GLU A 175 -7.10 1.30 -21.44
N THR A 176 -7.08 1.10 -20.12
CA THR A 176 -6.50 2.06 -19.18
C THR A 176 -4.98 2.14 -19.34
N LEU A 177 -4.30 1.00 -19.51
CA LEU A 177 -2.87 0.96 -19.78
C LEU A 177 -2.52 1.63 -21.11
N GLU A 178 -3.29 1.35 -22.18
CA GLU A 178 -3.09 1.99 -23.48
C GLU A 178 -3.21 3.52 -23.38
N LYS A 179 -4.21 4.02 -22.65
CA LYS A 179 -4.35 5.47 -22.41
C LYS A 179 -3.20 6.05 -21.60
N ILE A 180 -2.73 5.37 -20.56
CA ILE A 180 -1.57 5.80 -19.78
C ILE A 180 -0.35 5.95 -20.70
N ASP A 181 -0.12 4.97 -21.57
CA ASP A 181 0.99 4.99 -22.52
C ASP A 181 0.85 6.14 -23.53
N GLN A 182 -0.36 6.41 -24.04
CA GLN A 182 -0.60 7.58 -24.91
C GLN A 182 -0.22 8.90 -24.23
N TYR A 183 -0.57 9.08 -22.95
CA TYR A 183 -0.23 10.32 -22.21
C TYR A 183 1.25 10.39 -21.81
N LYS A 184 1.88 9.25 -21.52
CA LYS A 184 3.33 9.18 -21.30
C LYS A 184 4.09 9.57 -22.57
N ASP A 185 3.67 9.08 -23.73
CA ASP A 185 4.30 9.43 -25.02
C ASP A 185 4.17 10.94 -25.34
N LEU A 186 3.03 11.55 -25.00
CA LEU A 186 2.84 13.01 -25.13
C LEU A 186 3.84 13.79 -24.25
N LEU A 187 3.97 13.40 -22.97
CA LEU A 187 4.91 14.04 -22.05
C LEU A 187 6.36 13.81 -22.48
N TYR A 188 6.70 12.60 -22.92
CA TYR A 188 7.99 12.26 -23.49
C TYR A 188 8.36 13.23 -24.62
N LYS A 189 7.48 13.40 -25.63
CA LYS A 189 7.70 14.33 -26.76
C LYS A 189 7.86 15.78 -26.29
N TYR A 190 6.99 16.23 -25.38
CA TYR A 190 7.08 17.58 -24.82
C TYR A 190 8.44 17.84 -24.16
N TYR A 191 8.94 16.91 -23.35
CA TYR A 191 10.22 17.09 -22.65
C TYR A 191 11.43 16.98 -23.58
N ILE A 192 11.35 16.19 -24.65
CA ILE A 192 12.36 16.20 -25.73
C ILE A 192 12.44 17.58 -26.39
N ASP A 193 11.30 18.10 -26.88
CA ASP A 193 11.24 19.40 -27.56
C ASP A 193 11.70 20.53 -26.63
N LYS A 194 11.31 20.45 -25.35
CA LYS A 194 11.71 21.40 -24.31
C LYS A 194 13.22 21.35 -24.06
N ALA A 195 13.82 20.17 -23.88
CA ALA A 195 15.25 20.04 -23.66
C ALA A 195 16.07 20.62 -24.83
N GLN A 196 15.64 20.37 -26.08
CA GLN A 196 16.25 20.95 -27.28
C GLN A 196 16.11 22.47 -27.33
N SER A 197 14.91 23.00 -27.04
CA SER A 197 14.65 24.43 -27.00
C SER A 197 15.46 25.14 -25.91
N GLU A 198 15.57 24.54 -24.73
CA GLU A 198 16.37 25.05 -23.62
C GLU A 198 17.85 25.09 -23.98
N ALA A 199 18.37 24.01 -24.58
CA ALA A 199 19.75 23.92 -25.09
C ALA A 199 20.06 24.94 -26.19
N LEU A 200 19.05 25.39 -26.95
CA LEU A 200 19.23 26.41 -27.97
C LEU A 200 19.12 27.83 -27.40
N THR A 201 18.14 28.07 -26.53
CA THR A 201 17.71 29.43 -26.16
C THR A 201 18.43 29.95 -24.93
N TYR A 202 18.65 29.08 -23.94
CA TYR A 202 19.12 29.49 -22.62
C TYR A 202 20.56 29.11 -22.38
N PHE A 203 21.32 28.64 -23.37
CA PHE A 203 22.66 28.11 -23.14
C PHE A 203 23.66 29.10 -22.50
N ASP A 204 23.41 30.41 -22.40
CA ASP A 204 24.26 31.37 -21.65
C ASP A 204 23.65 31.78 -20.28
N ASP A 205 22.52 31.18 -19.90
CA ASP A 205 21.89 31.40 -18.60
C ASP A 205 22.55 30.50 -17.53
N PRO A 206 22.92 31.03 -16.36
CA PRO A 206 23.50 30.22 -15.28
C PRO A 206 22.64 29.05 -14.80
N LEU A 207 21.31 29.11 -14.95
CA LEU A 207 20.38 28.05 -14.56
C LEU A 207 20.12 27.03 -15.68
N PHE A 208 20.63 27.29 -16.88
CA PHE A 208 20.43 26.47 -18.07
C PHE A 208 20.64 24.99 -17.81
N TYR A 209 21.80 24.63 -17.27
CA TYR A 209 22.18 23.22 -17.14
C TYR A 209 21.18 22.44 -16.29
N GLN A 210 20.70 23.05 -15.21
CA GLN A 210 19.70 22.43 -14.35
C GLN A 210 18.36 22.26 -15.07
N LEU A 211 17.91 23.27 -15.82
CA LEU A 211 16.67 23.20 -16.60
C LEU A 211 16.75 22.08 -17.65
N PHE A 212 17.82 22.08 -18.45
CA PHE A 212 18.07 21.09 -19.50
C PHE A 212 18.12 19.66 -18.95
N ILE A 213 18.91 19.41 -17.90
CA ILE A 213 19.00 18.07 -17.30
C ILE A 213 17.65 17.65 -16.71
N THR A 214 16.91 18.56 -16.10
CA THR A 214 15.56 18.27 -15.60
C THR A 214 14.62 17.84 -16.74
N SER A 215 14.68 18.51 -17.90
CA SER A 215 13.88 18.14 -19.07
C SER A 215 14.30 16.77 -19.63
N ILE A 216 15.60 16.48 -19.72
CA ILE A 216 16.13 15.16 -20.13
C ILE A 216 15.69 14.04 -19.17
N ASP A 217 15.80 14.25 -17.85
CA ASP A 217 15.40 13.27 -16.83
C ASP A 217 13.89 13.00 -16.88
N ASN A 218 13.09 14.03 -17.12
CA ASN A 218 11.65 13.86 -17.32
C ASN A 218 11.34 13.12 -18.63
N ALA A 219 12.03 13.41 -19.73
CA ALA A 219 11.88 12.64 -20.97
C ALA A 219 12.20 11.16 -20.74
N LEU A 220 13.30 10.84 -20.04
CA LEU A 220 13.63 9.45 -19.66
C LEU A 220 12.55 8.80 -18.81
N LYS A 221 12.00 9.54 -17.84
CA LYS A 221 10.93 9.05 -16.95
C LYS A 221 9.68 8.62 -17.72
N TYR A 222 9.33 9.33 -18.79
CA TYR A 222 8.13 9.08 -19.59
C TYR A 222 8.38 8.26 -20.85
N ALA A 223 9.63 7.88 -21.14
CA ALA A 223 9.95 6.96 -22.23
C ALA A 223 9.38 5.56 -21.95
N ILE A 224 8.62 5.03 -22.91
CA ILE A 224 7.89 3.77 -22.80
C ILE A 224 8.73 2.62 -23.35
N THR A 225 9.39 2.85 -24.49
CA THR A 225 10.21 1.83 -25.16
C THR A 225 11.69 2.02 -24.85
N ASP A 226 12.47 0.94 -25.00
CA ASP A 226 13.93 1.03 -24.83
C ASP A 226 14.58 1.88 -25.93
N GLU A 227 13.99 1.91 -27.14
CA GLU A 227 14.41 2.80 -28.22
C GLU A 227 14.25 4.28 -27.84
N GLN A 228 13.12 4.65 -27.21
CA GLN A 228 12.92 6.01 -26.71
C GLN A 228 13.94 6.39 -25.63
N LYS A 229 14.24 5.46 -24.70
CA LYS A 229 15.26 5.70 -23.66
C LYS A 229 16.64 5.90 -24.27
N GLU A 230 17.03 5.04 -25.22
CA GLU A 230 18.31 5.15 -25.91
C GLU A 230 18.41 6.48 -26.67
N TYR A 231 17.34 6.88 -27.38
CA TYR A 231 17.28 8.17 -28.06
C TYR A 231 17.50 9.35 -27.09
N VAL A 232 16.88 9.36 -25.91
CA VAL A 232 17.06 10.45 -24.94
C VAL A 232 18.52 10.53 -24.46
N LEU A 233 19.16 9.38 -24.22
CA LEU A 233 20.56 9.34 -23.81
C LEU A 233 21.49 9.86 -24.91
N GLN A 234 21.27 9.46 -26.16
CA GLN A 234 22.02 9.96 -27.31
C GLN A 234 21.81 11.47 -27.49
N LEU A 235 20.57 11.94 -27.38
CA LEU A 235 20.22 13.35 -27.49
C LEU A 235 20.91 14.17 -26.39
N LYS A 236 20.95 13.66 -25.15
CA LYS A 236 21.65 14.31 -24.04
C LYS A 236 23.12 14.53 -24.39
N ASP A 237 23.81 13.48 -24.84
CA ASP A 237 25.24 13.55 -25.18
C ASP A 237 25.49 14.50 -26.36
N GLU A 238 24.63 14.49 -27.37
CA GLU A 238 24.71 15.39 -28.53
C GLU A 238 24.54 16.86 -28.13
N LEU A 239 23.54 17.17 -27.31
CA LEU A 239 23.25 18.53 -26.86
C LEU A 239 24.33 19.07 -25.92
N ILE A 240 24.86 18.23 -25.02
CA ILE A 240 26.01 18.59 -24.17
C ILE A 240 27.21 18.94 -25.06
N LYS A 241 27.55 18.07 -26.01
CA LYS A 241 28.67 18.29 -26.92
C LYS A 241 28.52 19.60 -27.71
N THR A 242 27.34 19.85 -28.27
CA THR A 242 27.05 21.07 -29.04
C THR A 242 27.19 22.33 -28.18
N ASN A 243 26.73 22.30 -26.93
CA ASN A 243 26.86 23.46 -26.04
C ASN A 243 28.31 23.69 -25.58
N ILE A 244 29.08 22.63 -25.34
CA ILE A 244 30.53 22.75 -25.10
C ILE A 244 31.21 23.44 -26.29
N GLU A 245 30.91 23.02 -27.52
CA GLU A 245 31.46 23.64 -28.74
C GLU A 245 31.09 25.13 -28.83
N ARG A 246 29.86 25.52 -28.49
CA ARG A 246 29.43 26.93 -28.45
C ARG A 246 30.19 27.74 -27.40
N TYR A 247 30.33 27.21 -26.19
CA TYR A 247 31.09 27.89 -25.14
C TYR A 247 32.56 28.05 -25.50
N LEU A 248 33.19 27.04 -26.13
CA LEU A 248 34.57 27.14 -26.60
C LEU A 248 34.76 28.30 -27.60
N ILE A 249 33.79 28.50 -28.51
CA ILE A 249 33.80 29.66 -29.42
C ILE A 249 33.73 30.97 -28.63
N LEU A 250 32.82 31.06 -27.66
CA LEU A 250 32.68 32.27 -26.83
C LEU A 250 33.92 32.57 -25.98
N VAL A 251 34.57 31.54 -25.41
CA VAL A 251 35.86 31.69 -24.71
C VAL A 251 36.91 32.31 -25.64
N GLN A 252 37.04 31.79 -26.86
CA GLN A 252 38.00 32.32 -27.84
C GLN A 252 37.67 33.75 -28.26
N GLU A 253 36.40 34.09 -28.43
CA GLU A 253 35.96 35.45 -28.77
C GLU A 253 36.24 36.44 -27.63
N SER A 254 35.91 36.08 -26.38
CA SER A 254 36.18 36.90 -25.20
C SER A 254 37.67 37.11 -24.96
N HIS A 255 38.49 36.06 -25.08
CA HIS A 255 39.94 36.16 -24.93
C HIS A 255 40.56 37.08 -26.00
N LYS A 256 40.12 36.99 -27.27
CA LYS A 256 40.60 37.87 -28.35
C LYS A 256 40.35 39.36 -28.10
N ILE A 257 39.30 39.71 -27.36
CA ILE A 257 38.98 41.10 -27.00
C ILE A 257 39.53 41.51 -25.62
N GLY A 258 40.22 40.60 -24.93
CA GLY A 258 40.81 40.82 -23.60
C GLY A 258 39.81 40.78 -22.44
N ASP A 259 38.61 40.22 -22.62
CA ASP A 259 37.61 40.08 -21.56
C ASP A 259 37.77 38.75 -20.81
N GLU A 260 38.81 38.69 -19.98
CA GLU A 260 39.18 37.49 -19.22
C GLU A 260 38.15 37.06 -18.18
N ILE A 261 37.32 37.99 -17.70
CA ILE A 261 36.26 37.68 -16.74
C ILE A 261 35.17 36.85 -17.43
N VAL A 262 34.74 37.28 -18.61
CA VAL A 262 33.74 36.58 -19.40
C VAL A 262 34.29 35.24 -19.92
N ALA A 263 35.54 35.20 -20.37
CA ALA A 263 36.18 33.95 -20.79
C ALA A 263 36.20 32.89 -19.68
N LYS A 264 36.54 33.29 -18.44
CA LYS A 264 36.51 32.40 -17.27
C LYS A 264 35.10 31.92 -16.94
N LYS A 265 34.08 32.77 -17.04
CA LYS A 265 32.67 32.37 -16.85
C LYS A 265 32.28 31.24 -17.81
N TYR A 266 32.64 31.34 -19.10
CA TYR A 266 32.32 30.30 -20.07
C TYR A 266 33.11 29.00 -19.85
N ILE A 267 34.36 29.10 -19.39
CA ILE A 267 35.13 27.92 -18.97
C ILE A 267 34.45 27.18 -17.81
N GLU A 268 33.98 27.92 -16.80
CA GLU A 268 33.24 27.32 -15.67
C GLU A 268 31.97 26.59 -16.15
N GLN A 269 31.27 27.14 -17.14
CA GLN A 269 30.11 26.47 -17.74
C GLN A 269 30.50 25.16 -18.43
N ILE A 270 31.59 25.14 -19.21
CA ILE A 270 32.06 23.89 -19.84
C ILE A 270 32.40 22.84 -18.79
N LEU A 271 33.11 23.22 -17.72
CA LEU A 271 33.49 22.29 -16.65
C LEU A 271 32.29 21.78 -15.85
N SER A 272 31.18 22.53 -15.81
CA SER A 272 29.93 22.05 -15.22
C SER A 272 29.24 20.97 -16.08
N LEU A 273 29.44 21.01 -17.40
CA LEU A 273 28.93 20.02 -18.35
C LEU A 273 29.85 18.80 -18.47
N ASP A 274 31.15 19.03 -18.53
CA ASP A 274 32.20 18.02 -18.65
C ASP A 274 33.43 18.48 -17.87
N ALA A 275 33.54 18.02 -16.63
CA ALA A 275 34.65 18.34 -15.74
C ALA A 275 36.01 17.83 -16.24
N THR A 276 36.03 16.96 -17.25
CA THR A 276 37.24 16.34 -17.82
C THR A 276 37.61 16.89 -19.19
N ASN A 277 36.96 17.98 -19.61
CA ASN A 277 37.13 18.53 -20.95
C ASN A 277 38.57 18.98 -21.22
N LYS A 278 39.27 18.27 -22.12
CA LYS A 278 40.69 18.51 -22.42
C LYS A 278 40.95 19.85 -23.10
N ASP A 279 40.01 20.33 -23.91
CA ASP A 279 40.16 21.59 -24.64
C ASP A 279 40.16 22.79 -23.68
N VAL A 280 39.36 22.72 -22.61
CA VAL A 280 39.36 23.71 -21.53
C VAL A 280 40.68 23.76 -20.78
N PHE A 281 41.26 22.60 -20.43
CA PHE A 281 42.55 22.58 -19.72
C PHE A 281 43.65 23.26 -20.54
N ARG A 282 43.67 23.06 -21.87
CA ARG A 282 44.59 23.78 -22.75
C ARG A 282 44.32 25.29 -22.77
N LEU A 283 43.06 25.71 -22.87
CA LEU A 283 42.69 27.13 -22.88
C LEU A 283 43.01 27.82 -21.55
N LEU A 284 42.84 27.14 -20.42
CA LEU A 284 43.21 27.64 -19.10
C LEU A 284 44.71 27.87 -18.97
N GLU A 285 45.54 26.97 -19.53
CA GLU A 285 46.98 27.17 -19.59
C GLU A 285 47.33 28.43 -20.41
N GLU A 286 46.71 28.62 -21.57
CA GLU A 286 46.92 29.79 -22.44
C GLU A 286 46.51 31.12 -21.77
N ILE A 287 45.34 31.16 -21.11
CA ILE A 287 44.83 32.35 -20.40
C ILE A 287 45.66 32.67 -19.14
N SER A 288 46.27 31.66 -18.50
CA SER A 288 47.06 31.84 -17.28
C SER A 288 48.48 32.36 -17.51
N LEU A 289 48.92 32.43 -18.77
CA LEU A 289 50.28 32.80 -19.18
C LEU A 289 50.43 34.28 -19.59
N ASP A 290 49.33 35.03 -19.71
CA ASP A 290 49.28 36.49 -19.95
C ASP A 290 49.05 37.30 -18.65
#